data_AF-A0A0G4MQD6-F1
#
_entry.id   AF-A0A0G4MQD6-F1
#
_cell.length_a   1.000
_cell.length_b   1.000
_cell.length_c   1.000
_cell.angle_alpha   90.00
_cell.angle_beta   90.00
_cell.angle_gamma   90.00
#
_symmetry.space_group_name_H-M   'P 1'
#
loop_
_entity.id
_entity.type
_entity.pdbx_description
1 polymer ?
#
loop_
_entity_poly.entity_id
_entity_poly.type
_entity_poly.pdbx_seq_one_letter_code
_entity_poly.pdbx_strand_id
1 'polypeptide(L)'
;MMHCYQIPFTLNTGRLGYPEMKDGYTFCMTPNIPRPRSRGRIYLTSADPKVKPALDFRYFTDPEGYDAATLVYGMRAARKVAEQAPFKDWIAKEVAPGPD
;
A
#
# COMPACT_ATOMS: atom_id res chain seq x y z
N MET A 1 9.10 6.31 2.97
CA MET A 1 9.95 5.22 2.43
C MET A 1 9.06 4.42 1.48
N MET A 2 9.64 3.75 0.49
CA MET A 2 8.90 2.83 -0.37
C MET A 2 9.74 1.59 -0.62
N HIS A 3 9.09 0.45 -0.77
CA HIS A 3 9.76 -0.74 -1.31
C HIS A 3 9.41 -0.87 -2.78
N CYS A 4 10.39 -1.28 -3.60
CA CYS A 4 10.22 -1.57 -5.01
C CYS A 4 10.50 -3.05 -5.24
N TYR A 5 9.49 -3.79 -5.69
CA TYR A 5 9.56 -5.24 -5.86
C TYR A 5 9.26 -5.65 -7.30
N GLN A 6 9.89 -6.70 -7.81
CA GLN A 6 9.64 -7.25 -9.15
C GLN A 6 8.52 -8.31 -9.16
N ILE A 7 7.54 -8.16 -8.27
CA ILE A 7 6.36 -9.04 -8.16
C ILE A 7 5.07 -8.21 -8.18
N PRO A 8 3.94 -8.76 -8.66
CA PRO A 8 2.72 -7.98 -8.97
C PRO A 8 1.91 -7.48 -7.77
N PHE A 9 2.08 -8.10 -6.59
CA PHE A 9 1.23 -7.87 -5.40
C PHE A 9 -0.29 -7.79 -5.70
N THR A 10 -0.79 -8.71 -6.52
CA THR A 10 -2.16 -8.67 -7.06
C THR A 10 -3.24 -9.16 -6.11
N LEU A 11 -2.89 -9.73 -4.95
CA LEU A 11 -3.88 -10.31 -4.01
C LEU A 11 -4.99 -9.33 -3.63
N ASN A 12 -4.65 -8.05 -3.42
CA ASN A 12 -5.61 -7.02 -3.05
C ASN A 12 -6.21 -6.33 -4.29
N THR A 13 -5.40 -6.01 -5.29
CA THR A 13 -5.84 -5.26 -6.48
C THR A 13 -6.70 -6.13 -7.41
N GLY A 14 -6.42 -7.42 -7.52
CA GLY A 14 -7.27 -8.36 -8.27
C GLY A 14 -8.69 -8.44 -7.71
N ARG A 15 -8.86 -8.39 -6.38
CA ARG A 15 -10.18 -8.34 -5.74
C ARG A 15 -10.95 -7.04 -6.02
N LEU A 16 -10.24 -5.99 -6.42
CA LEU A 16 -10.80 -4.71 -6.84
C LEU A 16 -11.03 -4.63 -8.37
N GLY A 17 -10.79 -5.72 -9.11
CA GLY A 17 -11.03 -5.80 -10.55
C GLY A 17 -9.87 -5.35 -11.43
N TYR A 18 -8.70 -5.04 -10.86
CA TYR A 18 -7.51 -4.73 -11.65
C TYR A 18 -6.94 -5.96 -12.36
N PRO A 19 -6.33 -5.80 -13.54
CA PRO A 19 -5.75 -6.92 -14.27
C PRO A 19 -4.54 -7.51 -13.53
N GLU A 20 -4.45 -8.84 -13.52
CA GLU A 20 -3.32 -9.57 -12.98
C GLU A 20 -2.24 -9.76 -14.07
N MET A 21 -1.07 -9.17 -13.84
CA MET A 21 0.07 -9.30 -14.74
C MET A 21 0.94 -10.48 -14.33
N LYS A 22 1.50 -11.20 -15.31
CA LYS A 22 2.41 -12.32 -15.05
C LYS A 22 3.68 -11.85 -14.33
N ASP A 23 4.16 -12.65 -13.39
CA ASP A 23 5.44 -12.45 -12.71
C ASP A 23 6.59 -12.17 -13.70
N GLY A 24 7.46 -11.24 -13.33
CA GLY A 24 8.58 -10.78 -14.16
C GLY A 24 8.22 -9.70 -15.20
N TYR A 25 6.93 -9.44 -15.45
CA TYR A 25 6.47 -8.39 -16.37
C TYR A 25 5.94 -7.14 -15.67
N THR A 26 6.09 -7.07 -14.36
CA THR A 26 5.59 -5.97 -13.54
C THR A 26 6.51 -5.75 -12.34
N PHE A 27 6.50 -4.52 -11.85
CA PHE A 27 7.07 -4.17 -10.56
C PHE A 27 6.05 -3.35 -9.77
N CYS A 28 6.20 -3.33 -8.45
CA CYS A 28 5.35 -2.56 -7.56
C CYS A 28 6.19 -1.64 -6.70
N MET A 29 5.79 -0.37 -6.64
CA MET A 29 6.26 0.58 -5.64
C MET A 29 5.20 0.67 -4.53
N THR A 30 5.57 0.34 -3.30
CA THR A 30 4.67 0.33 -2.14
C THR A 30 5.10 1.39 -1.12
N PRO A 31 4.54 2.61 -1.20
CA PRO A 31 4.81 3.64 -0.20
C PRO A 31 4.32 3.20 1.18
N ASN A 32 5.12 3.49 2.20
CA ASN A 32 4.78 3.23 3.59
C ASN A 32 4.94 4.50 4.44
N ILE A 33 4.30 4.48 5.62
CA ILE A 33 4.33 5.56 6.60
C ILE A 33 5.22 5.10 7.76
N PRO A 34 6.51 5.52 7.83
CA PRO A 34 7.43 5.01 8.84
C PRO A 34 7.12 5.49 10.27
N ARG A 35 6.39 6.60 10.39
CA ARG A 35 6.01 7.22 11.67
C ARG A 35 4.54 7.63 11.63
N PRO A 36 3.61 6.67 11.68
CA PRO A 36 2.20 6.99 11.64
C PRO A 36 1.78 7.71 12.93
N ARG A 37 0.77 8.57 12.83
CA ARG A 37 0.13 9.24 13.97
C ARG A 37 -1.08 8.47 14.49
N SER A 38 -1.75 7.69 13.64
CA SER A 38 -2.81 6.78 14.05
C SER A 38 -2.31 5.79 15.10
N ARG A 39 -3.20 5.40 16.02
CA ARG A 39 -2.90 4.44 17.09
C ARG A 39 -3.99 3.37 17.12
N GLY A 40 -3.58 2.14 16.83
CA GLY A 40 -4.43 0.96 17.00
C GLY A 40 -4.50 0.49 18.45
N ARG A 41 -5.22 -0.61 18.66
CA ARG A 41 -5.33 -1.28 19.95
C ARG A 41 -5.46 -2.79 19.77
N ILE A 42 -5.00 -3.51 20.78
CA ILE A 42 -5.20 -4.94 20.96
C ILE A 42 -5.92 -5.13 22.30
N TYR A 43 -6.97 -5.94 22.32
CA TYR A 43 -7.73 -6.18 23.54
C TYR A 43 -8.36 -7.57 23.54
N LEU A 44 -8.57 -8.11 24.74
CA LEU A 44 -9.23 -9.40 24.91
C LEU A 44 -10.73 -9.26 24.70
N THR A 45 -11.31 -10.24 24.02
CA THR A 45 -12.77 -10.38 23.82
C THR A 45 -13.36 -11.50 24.68
N SER A 46 -12.51 -12.28 25.33
CA SER A 46 -12.86 -13.42 26.18
C SER A 46 -11.79 -13.59 27.26
N ALA A 47 -12.15 -14.27 28.35
CA ALA A 47 -11.22 -14.71 29.38
C ALA A 47 -10.49 -16.02 29.00
N ASP A 48 -10.96 -16.75 27.98
CA ASP A 48 -10.31 -17.98 27.50
C ASP A 48 -9.01 -17.65 26.73
N PRO A 49 -7.82 -18.10 27.19
CA PRO A 49 -6.55 -17.81 26.53
C PRO A 49 -6.40 -18.45 25.14
N LYS A 50 -7.28 -19.39 24.75
CA LYS A 50 -7.30 -19.96 23.39
C LYS A 50 -7.99 -19.06 22.37
N VAL A 51 -8.80 -18.10 22.82
CA VAL A 51 -9.47 -17.15 21.94
C VAL A 51 -8.48 -16.07 21.52
N LYS A 52 -8.32 -15.86 20.21
CA LYS A 52 -7.45 -14.81 19.68
C LYS A 52 -7.95 -13.42 20.13
N PRO A 53 -7.06 -12.51 20.54
CA PRO A 53 -7.46 -11.14 20.87
C PRO A 53 -8.00 -10.41 19.65
N ALA A 54 -8.82 -9.39 19.88
CA ALA A 54 -9.22 -8.47 18.82
C ALA A 54 -8.07 -7.53 18.48
N LEU A 55 -7.88 -7.31 17.17
CA LEU A 55 -6.95 -6.35 16.61
C LEU A 55 -7.74 -5.26 15.89
N ASP A 56 -7.60 -4.02 16.37
CA ASP A 56 -8.18 -2.85 15.75
C ASP A 56 -7.04 -1.91 15.33
N PHE A 57 -6.68 -1.95 14.06
CA PHE A 57 -5.54 -1.21 13.53
C PHE A 57 -5.74 0.31 13.55
N ARG A 58 -7.00 0.77 13.48
CA ARG A 58 -7.37 2.19 13.39
C ARG A 58 -6.53 2.97 12.35
N TYR A 59 -6.29 2.39 11.18
CA TYR A 59 -5.55 3.07 10.10
C TYR A 59 -6.25 4.37 9.69
N PHE A 60 -5.47 5.43 9.45
CA PHE A 60 -5.94 6.74 9.00
C PHE A 60 -6.98 7.39 9.91
N THR A 61 -6.86 7.16 11.23
CA THR A 61 -7.77 7.74 12.22
C THR A 61 -7.17 8.90 12.99
N ASP A 62 -5.95 9.33 12.64
CA ASP A 62 -5.36 10.50 13.23
C ASP A 62 -6.17 11.76 12.85
N PRO A 63 -6.49 12.63 13.82
CA PRO A 63 -7.46 13.72 13.62
C PRO A 63 -6.99 14.77 12.60
N GLU A 64 -5.69 14.84 12.35
CA GLU A 64 -5.08 15.80 11.42
C GLU A 64 -5.00 15.25 9.97
N GLY A 65 -5.33 13.96 9.75
CA GLY A 65 -5.24 13.31 8.44
C GLY A 65 -3.81 13.15 7.90
N TYR A 66 -2.80 13.25 8.78
CA TYR A 66 -1.39 13.17 8.43
C TYR A 66 -1.03 11.83 7.78
N ASP A 67 -1.59 10.71 8.26
CA ASP A 67 -1.25 9.39 7.73
C ASP A 67 -1.74 9.24 6.29
N ALA A 68 -2.98 9.63 6.04
CA ALA A 68 -3.58 9.56 4.70
C ALA A 68 -2.84 10.50 3.73
N ALA A 69 -2.55 11.73 4.15
CA ALA A 69 -1.80 12.69 3.35
C ALA A 69 -0.40 12.18 3.01
N THR A 70 0.29 11.55 3.97
CA THR A 70 1.62 10.97 3.76
C THR A 70 1.58 9.83 2.73
N LEU A 71 0.57 8.97 2.78
CA LEU A 71 0.44 7.88 1.81
C LEU A 71 0.15 8.40 0.40
N VAL A 72 -0.77 9.37 0.27
CA VAL A 72 -1.07 10.01 -1.02
C VAL A 72 0.16 10.71 -1.59
N TYR A 73 0.92 11.42 -0.75
CA TYR A 73 2.19 12.00 -1.17
C TYR A 73 3.16 10.92 -1.67
N GLY A 74 3.26 9.80 -0.95
CA GLY A 74 4.08 8.66 -1.35
C GLY A 74 3.70 8.08 -2.72
N MET A 75 2.40 7.94 -3.00
CA MET A 75 1.91 7.47 -4.31
C MET A 75 2.28 8.45 -5.44
N ARG A 76 2.10 9.76 -5.21
CA ARG A 76 2.52 10.80 -6.18
C ARG A 76 4.03 10.79 -6.40
N ALA A 77 4.82 10.57 -5.35
CA ALA A 77 6.27 10.46 -5.45
C ALA A 77 6.67 9.21 -6.24
N ALA A 78 5.99 8.07 -6.05
CA ALA A 78 6.23 6.85 -6.82
C ALA A 78 5.95 7.07 -8.32
N ARG A 79 4.85 7.75 -8.68
CA ARG A 79 4.57 8.14 -10.08
C ARG A 79 5.70 9.00 -10.66
N LYS A 80 6.16 10.03 -9.94
CA LYS A 80 7.28 10.87 -10.38
C LYS A 80 8.57 10.08 -10.62
N VAL A 81 8.86 9.07 -9.79
CA VAL A 81 10.02 8.18 -9.97
C VAL A 81 9.83 7.28 -11.20
N ALA A 82 8.64 6.74 -11.40
CA ALA A 82 8.29 5.91 -12.56
C ALA A 82 8.38 6.69 -13.89
N GLU A 83 8.16 8.00 -13.87
CA GLU A 83 8.33 8.90 -15.03
C GLU A 83 9.81 9.19 -15.39
N GLN A 84 10.78 8.73 -14.59
CA GLN A 84 12.20 8.90 -14.89
C GLN A 84 12.78 7.70 -15.64
N ALA A 85 13.85 7.91 -16.41
CA ALA A 85 14.62 6.80 -16.98
C ALA A 85 15.36 6.03 -15.86
N PRO A 86 15.49 4.69 -15.95
CA PRO A 86 15.04 3.85 -17.07
C PRO A 86 13.56 3.47 -17.00
N PHE A 87 12.87 3.67 -15.87
CA PHE A 87 11.49 3.20 -15.68
C PHE A 87 10.54 3.62 -16.81
N LYS A 88 10.53 4.91 -17.16
CA LYS A 88 9.65 5.45 -18.21
C LYS A 88 9.84 4.77 -19.58
N ASP A 89 11.02 4.22 -19.83
CA ASP A 89 11.36 3.61 -21.12
C ASP A 89 10.81 2.17 -21.22
N TRP A 90 10.45 1.55 -20.08
CA TRP A 90 9.94 0.17 -20.00
C TRP A 90 8.48 0.07 -19.57
N ILE A 91 7.95 1.07 -18.87
CA ILE A 91 6.57 1.05 -18.36
C ILE A 91 5.58 1.21 -19.52
N ALA A 92 4.80 0.15 -19.76
CA ALA A 92 3.70 0.21 -20.73
C ALA A 92 2.46 0.94 -20.18
N LYS A 93 2.13 0.76 -18.89
CA LYS A 93 0.99 1.38 -18.22
C LYS A 93 1.09 1.25 -16.70
N GLU A 94 0.44 2.16 -15.97
CA GLU A 94 0.13 1.99 -14.55
C GLU A 94 -1.10 1.07 -14.41
N VAL A 95 -0.97 -0.02 -13.66
CA VAL A 95 -2.07 -0.98 -13.46
C VAL A 95 -3.02 -0.53 -12.36
N ALA A 96 -2.49 -0.27 -11.16
CA ALA A 96 -3.24 0.17 -9.99
C ALA A 96 -2.44 1.25 -9.25
N PRO A 97 -3.08 2.32 -8.73
CA PRO A 97 -4.51 2.66 -8.82
C PRO A 97 -5.01 2.99 -10.23
N GLY A 98 -4.13 3.01 -11.23
CA GLY A 98 -4.48 3.27 -12.63
C GLY A 98 -3.99 4.65 -13.07
N PRO A 99 -4.05 4.95 -14.37
CA PRO A 99 -3.51 6.20 -14.91
C PRO A 99 -4.27 7.46 -14.48
N ASP A 100 -5.54 7.31 -14.07
CA ASP A 100 -6.46 8.40 -13.70
C ASP A 100 -6.59 8.56 -12.17
#